data_AF-A0A0C1NA07-F1
#
_entry.id   AF-A0A0C1NA07-F1
#
_cell.length_a   1.000
_cell.length_b   1.000
_cell.length_c   1.000
_cell.angle_alpha   90.00
_cell.angle_beta   90.00
_cell.angle_gamma   90.00
#
_symmetry.space_group_name_H-M   'P 1'
#
loop_
_entity.id
_entity.type
_entity.pdbx_description
1 polymer ?
#
loop_
_entity_poly.entity_id
_entity_poly.type
_entity_poly.pdbx_seq_one_letter_code
_entity_poly.pdbx_strand_id
1 'polypeptide(L)' 'MITDQLTVPPKFNKYQVVRFVGGVGKILYFQPDSHTWKYAVEMAKGPEPDMGRIGPETTILLHEEDIDGTLN' A
#
# COMPACT_ATOMS: atom_id res chain seq x y z
N MET A 1 1.82 14.66 25.66
CA MET A 1 1.61 13.57 24.67
C MET A 1 1.15 14.25 23.40
N ILE A 2 1.96 14.30 22.35
CA ILE A 2 1.57 14.93 21.08
C ILE A 2 0.83 13.86 20.29
N THR A 3 -0.50 13.90 20.31
CA THR A 3 -1.30 13.20 19.30
C THR A 3 -1.09 13.96 18.00
N ASP A 4 -0.34 13.36 17.06
CA ASP A 4 -0.29 13.78 15.66
C ASP A 4 -1.73 13.72 15.14
N GLN A 5 -2.43 14.84 15.26
CA GLN A 5 -3.84 14.94 14.96
C GLN A 5 -3.95 15.04 13.46
N LEU A 6 -3.98 13.88 12.80
CA LEU A 6 -4.16 13.78 11.37
C LEU A 6 -5.47 14.48 10.99
N THR A 7 -5.40 15.61 10.29
CA THR A 7 -6.56 16.45 9.94
C THR A 7 -7.19 16.04 8.61
N VAL A 8 -6.55 15.18 7.84
CA VAL A 8 -7.00 14.77 6.50
C VAL A 8 -7.45 13.30 6.49
N PRO A 9 -8.67 13.00 5.99
CA PRO A 9 -9.11 11.62 5.82
C PRO A 9 -8.25 10.89 4.77
N PRO A 10 -8.13 9.56 4.84
CA PRO A 10 -7.35 8.79 3.87
C PRO A 10 -8.01 8.87 2.49
N LYS A 11 -7.22 9.04 1.44
CA LYS A 11 -7.73 9.05 0.05
C LYS A 11 -8.18 7.67 -0.41
N PHE A 12 -7.50 6.62 0.05
CA PHE A 12 -7.76 5.24 -0.34
C PHE A 12 -8.23 4.40 0.84
N ASN A 13 -8.95 3.32 0.54
CA ASN A 13 -9.54 2.42 1.53
C ASN A 13 -9.07 0.97 1.34
N LYS A 14 -9.35 0.15 2.35
CA LYS A 14 -9.03 -1.28 2.35
C LYS A 14 -9.72 -1.97 1.17
N TYR A 15 -9.02 -2.93 0.59
CA TYR A 15 -9.41 -3.75 -0.55
C TYR A 15 -9.55 -3.03 -1.90
N GLN A 16 -9.25 -1.73 -1.98
CA GLN A 16 -9.15 -1.05 -3.27
C GLN A 16 -7.91 -1.52 -4.02
N VAL A 17 -8.06 -1.70 -5.32
CA VAL A 17 -6.94 -1.94 -6.24
C VAL A 17 -6.39 -0.59 -6.65
N VAL A 18 -5.09 -0.37 -6.45
CA VAL A 18 -4.41 0.89 -6.70
C VAL A 18 -3.24 0.69 -7.65
N ARG A 19 -2.94 1.74 -8.41
CA ARG A 19 -1.74 1.85 -9.26
C ARG A 19 -0.72 2.75 -8.59
N PHE A 20 0.55 2.40 -8.68
CA PHE A 20 1.67 3.16 -8.15
C PHE A 20 2.91 2.95 -9.03
N VAL A 21 3.98 3.72 -8.77
CA VAL A 21 5.27 3.54 -9.46
C VAL A 21 5.89 2.21 -9.03
N GLY A 22 5.65 1.16 -9.82
CA GLY A 22 6.08 -0.21 -9.52
C GLY A 22 5.05 -1.28 -9.90
N GLY A 23 3.79 -0.88 -10.11
CA GLY A 23 2.76 -1.77 -10.64
C GLY A 23 1.38 -1.50 -10.07
N VAL A 24 0.64 -2.59 -9.84
CA VAL A 24 -0.72 -2.58 -9.33
C VAL A 24 -0.80 -3.54 -8.15
N GLY A 25 -1.53 -3.13 -7.12
CA GLY A 25 -1.77 -3.97 -5.96
C GLY A 25 -3.04 -3.59 -5.21
N LYS A 26 -3.38 -4.37 -4.19
CA LYS A 26 -4.60 -4.23 -3.39
C LYS A 26 -4.24 -3.74 -1.99
N ILE A 27 -4.91 -2.69 -1.52
CA ILE A 27 -4.70 -2.18 -0.16
C ILE A 27 -5.19 -3.21 0.87
N LEU A 28 -4.32 -3.64 1.79
CA LEU A 28 -4.67 -4.51 2.91
C LEU A 28 -5.03 -3.72 4.17
N TYR A 29 -4.27 -2.66 4.46
CA TYR A 29 -4.53 -1.78 5.59
C TYR A 29 -3.78 -0.46 5.39
N PHE A 30 -4.16 0.54 6.16
CA PHE A 30 -3.54 1.85 6.14
C PHE A 30 -3.45 2.43 7.55
N GLN A 31 -2.48 3.30 7.78
CA GLN A 31 -2.24 3.94 9.06
C GLN A 31 -1.82 5.40 8.87
N PRO A 32 -2.14 6.28 9.82
CA PRO A 32 -1.62 7.64 9.82
C PRO A 32 -0.09 7.63 9.87
N ASP A 33 0.53 8.55 9.13
CA ASP A 33 1.97 8.76 9.11
C ASP A 33 2.25 10.25 8.90
N SER A 34 2.71 10.95 9.94
CA SER A 34 3.16 12.36 9.92
C SER A 34 2.45 13.26 8.89
N HIS A 35 1.22 13.68 9.20
CA HIS A 35 0.35 14.51 8.33
C HIS A 35 -0.11 13.86 7.01
N THR A 36 0.21 12.59 6.76
CA THR A 36 -0.24 11.80 5.60
C THR A 36 -0.66 10.39 6.02
N TRP A 37 -0.83 9.49 5.04
CA TRP A 37 -1.19 8.10 5.24
C TRP A 37 -0.15 7.17 4.62
N LYS A 38 0.09 6.04 5.29
CA LYS A 38 0.81 4.90 4.74
C LYS A 38 -0.15 3.76 4.44
N TYR A 39 0.09 3.09 3.33
CA TYR A 39 -0.73 1.99 2.81
C TYR A 39 0.11 0.73 2.66
N ALA A 40 -0.37 -0.37 3.24
CA ALA A 40 0.15 -1.70 2.94
C ALA A 40 -0.59 -2.24 1.71
N VAL A 41 0.16 -2.47 0.64
CA VAL A 41 -0.36 -2.87 -0.66
C VAL A 41 0.16 -4.26 -1.01
N GLU A 42 -0.76 -5.21 -1.19
CA GLU A 42 -0.49 -6.56 -1.67
C GLU A 42 -0.42 -6.56 -3.19
N MET A 43 0.74 -6.92 -3.73
CA MET A 43 0.95 -7.11 -5.16
C MET A 43 0.59 -8.54 -5.56
N ALA A 44 0.13 -8.72 -6.80
CA ALA A 44 -0.16 -10.04 -7.34
C ALA A 44 1.09 -10.93 -7.23
N LYS A 45 0.95 -12.09 -6.57
CA LYS A 45 2.01 -13.10 -6.53
C LYS A 45 2.21 -13.61 -7.96
N GLY A 46 3.35 -13.26 -8.57
CA GLY A 46 3.78 -13.89 -9.82
C GLY A 46 3.91 -15.41 -9.65
N PRO A 47 4.03 -16.18 -10.75
CA PRO A 47 4.24 -17.61 -10.66
C PRO A 47 5.41 -17.92 -9.72
N GLU A 48 5.22 -18.90 -8.84
CA GLU A 48 6.24 -19.28 -7.86
C GLU A 48 7.52 -19.67 -8.59
N PRO A 49 8.67 -19.04 -8.28
CA PRO A 49 9.91 -19.38 -8.97
C PRO A 49 10.34 -20.80 -8.61
N ASP A 50 10.77 -21.54 -9.62
CA ASP A 50 11.41 -22.86 -9.53
C ASP A 50 12.74 -22.69 -8.77
N MET A 51 12.74 -22.88 -7.45
CA MET A 51 13.85 -22.65 -6.50
C MET A 51 14.29 -21.19 -6.21
N GLY A 52 14.38 -20.87 -4.91
CA GLY A 52 15.38 -19.93 -4.39
C GLY A 52 14.92 -18.56 -3.89
N ARG A 53 13.62 -18.22 -3.88
CA ARG A 53 13.17 -16.96 -3.27
C ARG A 53 12.96 -17.13 -1.76
N ILE A 54 13.85 -16.53 -0.96
CA ILE A 54 13.67 -16.38 0.48
C ILE A 54 12.70 -15.21 0.68
N GLY A 55 11.43 -15.51 0.98
CA GLY A 55 10.41 -14.51 1.36
C GLY A 55 9.26 -14.38 0.34
N PRO A 56 8.00 -14.65 0.75
CA PRO A 56 6.79 -14.39 -0.05
C PRO A 56 6.32 -12.94 0.08
N GLU A 57 7.22 -11.99 0.37
CA GLU A 57 6.88 -10.60 0.64
C GLU A 57 6.31 -9.94 -0.61
N THR A 58 5.00 -10.09 -0.75
CA THR A 58 4.13 -9.51 -1.77
C THR A 58 3.52 -8.21 -1.29
N THR A 59 3.77 -7.81 -0.04
CA THR A 59 3.27 -6.59 0.56
C THR A 59 4.35 -5.52 0.57
N ILE A 60 4.01 -4.35 0.04
CA ILE A 60 4.85 -3.15 0.11
C ILE A 60 4.16 -2.06 0.93
N LEU A 61 4.95 -1.16 1.50
CA LEU A 61 4.45 0.04 2.17
C LEU A 61 4.66 1.24 1.26
N LEU A 62 3.59 1.97 0.98
CA LEU A 62 3.59 3.17 0.14
C LEU A 62 3.06 4.37 0.94
N HIS A 63 3.62 5.55 0.70
CA HIS A 63 2.97 6.79 1.16
C HIS A 63 1.79 7.11 0.24
N GLU A 64 0.85 7.91 0.75
CA GLU A 64 -0.32 8.33 -0.04
C GLU A 64 0.06 9.03 -1.36
N GLU A 65 1.19 9.72 -1.40
CA GLU A 65 1.71 10.40 -2.59
C GLU A 65 2.29 9.46 -3.67
N ASP A 66 2.70 8.26 -3.28
CA ASP A 66 3.26 7.26 -4.20
C ASP A 66 2.16 6.53 -4.99
N ILE A 67 0.89 6.70 -4.60
CA ILE A 67 -0.28 6.07 -5.23
C ILE A 67 -0.88 7.02 -6.27
N ASP A 68 -0.85 6.58 -7.53
CA ASP A 68 -1.34 7.34 -8.69
C ASP A 68 -2.87 7.35 -8.79
N GLY A 69 -3.55 6.28 -8.35
CA GLY A 69 -5.00 6.22 -8.35
C GLY A 69 -5.58 4.82 -8.14
N THR A 70 -6.91 4.73 -8.13
CA THR A 70 -7.65 3.46 -8.03
C THR A 70 -8.00 2.91 -9.41
N LEU A 71 -7.96 1.59 -9.55
CA LEU A 71 -8.52 0.87 -10.70
C LEU A 71 -9.95 0.44 -10.34
N ASN A 72 -10.93 0.91 -11.12
CA ASN A 72 -12.35 0.54 -10.99
C ASN A 72 -12.68 -0.72 -11.78
#